data_AF-A0A6P0Y6D9-F1
#
_entry.id   AF-A0A6P0Y6D9-F1
#
_cell.length_a   1.000
_cell.length_b   1.000
_cell.length_c   1.000
_cell.angle_alpha   90.00
_cell.angle_beta   90.00
_cell.angle_gamma   90.00
#
_symmetry.space_group_name_H-M   'P 1'
#
loop_
_entity.id
_entity.type
_entity.pdbx_description
1 polymer ?
#
loop_
_entity_poly.entity_id
_entity_poly.type
_entity_poly.pdbx_seq_one_letter_code
_entity_poly.pdbx_strand_id
1 'polypeptide(L)'
;MSNHSEVWSNQNWKKFQKNLFRLQKRIYKAMQNGDTRKVKSLQRLVLKSHAARMLAVRQVSQLNSGKKTCGVDGLNTLNFNQRLNLAQKLKEANHWEHEGLREVKIPKKNGKIRTLKIPTITDRAWQCLIKYALEPAHEVTFHARSYGFRPGRGTHDAQKYVFDNLRSRVKGHEKRVIELDIEKCFDRINHKAIMTNVIAPQQIKTGLWRCLKAGVSPEFPEQGTPQGGVVSPLLANIALNGIEEIHPSVRYADDMVFFLNPKDNAEKILEKVQQFLTKRGMNISAPKTKITRATAGFDFLGWHFKVQENGKFRCTPSEENYEKLRKKAKAIVNNSALATTAKAKKLSPIIRGWRNYHRYCKMDGSRFSLWHLSYATFKKFLKDKNKGKNEATKLANQAFPTVNYSENKFVMVKGEKSPYDGDLLYWSKRNSNLYDGHTAKALQRQSYKCGHCGHYLDGNEKVHLHHVDGNHDNWKPKNLLAVHESCHDYIHMGKRPKA
;
A
#
# COMPACT_ATOMS: atom_id res chain seq x y z
N MET A 1 7.88 -30.39 28.04
CA MET A 1 8.13 -29.07 27.41
C MET A 1 7.04 -28.81 26.38
N SER A 2 6.18 -27.79 26.58
CA SER A 2 5.13 -27.50 25.60
C SER A 2 5.77 -27.11 24.27
N ASN A 3 5.43 -27.79 23.17
CA ASN A 3 5.95 -27.44 21.86
C ASN A 3 5.27 -26.14 21.38
N HIS A 4 5.76 -24.98 21.85
CA HIS A 4 5.22 -23.66 21.49
C HIS A 4 5.18 -23.43 19.96
N SER A 5 6.05 -24.11 19.21
CA SER A 5 6.05 -24.08 17.75
C SER A 5 4.82 -24.75 17.15
N GLU A 6 4.40 -25.90 17.68
CA GLU A 6 3.15 -26.58 17.33
C GLU A 6 1.95 -25.75 17.76
N VAL A 7 1.96 -25.19 18.98
CA VAL A 7 0.86 -24.36 19.48
C VAL A 7 0.63 -23.15 18.57
N TRP A 8 1.68 -22.45 18.13
CA TRP A 8 1.53 -21.32 17.20
C TRP A 8 1.15 -21.78 15.79
N SER A 9 1.78 -22.83 15.28
CA SER A 9 1.59 -23.27 13.90
C SER A 9 0.21 -23.92 13.69
N ASN A 10 -0.30 -24.62 14.70
CA ASN A 10 -1.60 -25.31 14.68
C ASN A 10 -2.78 -24.39 15.03
N GLN A 11 -2.55 -23.09 15.26
CA GLN A 11 -3.65 -22.14 15.43
C GLN A 11 -4.56 -22.13 14.20
N ASN A 12 -5.87 -22.05 14.45
CA ASN A 12 -6.84 -21.93 13.37
C ASN A 12 -6.91 -20.48 12.87
N TRP A 13 -5.86 -20.05 12.17
CA TRP A 13 -5.72 -18.71 11.61
C TRP A 13 -6.92 -18.31 10.74
N LYS A 14 -7.49 -19.26 10.01
CA LYS A 14 -8.68 -19.08 9.17
C LYS A 14 -9.89 -18.69 10.02
N LYS A 15 -10.14 -19.41 11.12
CA LYS A 15 -11.21 -19.09 12.09
C LYS A 15 -10.98 -17.72 12.71
N PHE A 16 -9.73 -17.36 13.02
CA PHE A 16 -9.41 -16.04 13.55
C PHE A 16 -9.73 -14.92 12.57
N GLN A 17 -9.34 -15.06 11.30
CA GLN A 17 -9.64 -14.07 10.24
C GLN A 17 -11.15 -13.87 10.07
N LYS A 18 -11.92 -14.96 10.00
CA LYS A 18 -13.39 -14.88 9.96
C LYS A 18 -13.98 -14.15 11.15
N ASN A 19 -13.51 -14.46 12.36
CA ASN A 19 -14.03 -13.87 13.58
C ASN A 19 -13.75 -12.37 13.63
N LEU A 20 -12.53 -11.95 13.27
CA LEU A 20 -12.18 -10.54 13.17
C LEU A 20 -13.03 -9.84 12.10
N PHE A 21 -13.09 -10.40 10.89
CA PHE A 21 -13.85 -9.80 9.78
C PHE A 21 -15.34 -9.65 10.10
N ARG A 22 -15.94 -10.62 10.82
CA ARG A 22 -17.33 -10.51 11.31
C ARG A 22 -17.51 -9.30 12.24
N LEU A 23 -16.58 -9.04 13.15
CA LEU A 23 -16.62 -7.86 14.02
C LEU A 23 -16.45 -6.57 13.20
N GLN A 24 -15.51 -6.55 12.27
CA GLN A 24 -15.26 -5.39 11.41
C GLN A 24 -16.47 -5.04 10.53
N LYS A 25 -17.12 -6.03 9.93
CA LYS A 25 -18.38 -5.85 9.18
C LYS A 25 -19.49 -5.29 10.07
N ARG A 26 -19.59 -5.74 11.33
CA ARG A 26 -20.56 -5.19 12.29
C ARG A 26 -20.25 -3.74 12.65
N ILE A 27 -18.98 -3.37 12.79
CA ILE A 27 -18.54 -1.99 13.03
C ILE A 27 -18.93 -1.11 11.82
N TYR A 28 -18.59 -1.56 10.61
CA TYR A 28 -18.92 -0.87 9.37
C TYR A 28 -20.43 -0.63 9.25
N LYS A 29 -21.26 -1.67 9.41
CA LYS A 29 -22.73 -1.56 9.38
C LYS A 29 -23.29 -0.64 10.47
N ALA A 30 -22.76 -0.73 11.70
CA ALA A 30 -23.21 0.14 12.79
C ALA A 30 -22.92 1.61 12.49
N MET A 31 -21.76 1.90 11.89
CA MET A 31 -21.40 3.26 11.47
C MET A 31 -22.26 3.75 10.31
N GLN A 32 -22.58 2.90 9.32
CA GLN A 32 -23.52 3.24 8.24
C GLN A 32 -24.90 3.64 8.78
N ASN A 33 -25.34 3.00 9.86
CA ASN A 33 -26.61 3.30 10.52
C ASN A 33 -26.52 4.48 11.51
N GLY A 34 -25.37 5.15 11.64
CA GLY A 34 -25.16 6.26 12.58
C GLY A 34 -25.06 5.84 14.07
N ASP A 35 -25.03 4.54 14.39
CA ASP A 35 -24.99 4.03 15.76
C ASP A 35 -23.57 4.05 16.35
N THR A 36 -23.14 5.25 16.75
CA THR A 36 -21.80 5.47 17.31
C THR A 36 -21.58 4.74 18.65
N ARG A 37 -22.63 4.48 19.43
CA ARG A 37 -22.55 3.73 20.70
C ARG A 37 -22.17 2.28 20.43
N LYS A 38 -22.84 1.64 19.47
CA LYS A 38 -22.55 0.27 19.05
C LYS A 38 -21.19 0.15 18.36
N VAL A 39 -20.79 1.13 17.55
CA VAL A 39 -19.43 1.21 17.00
C VAL A 39 -18.39 1.14 18.13
N LYS A 40 -18.49 2.01 19.13
CA LYS A 40 -17.56 2.04 20.28
C LYS A 40 -17.58 0.74 21.08
N SER A 41 -18.76 0.13 21.27
CA SER A 41 -18.89 -1.17 21.94
C SER A 41 -18.18 -2.30 21.18
N LEU A 42 -18.39 -2.37 19.86
CA LEU A 42 -17.74 -3.37 18.99
C LEU A 42 -16.23 -3.15 18.89
N GLN A 43 -15.76 -1.90 18.89
CA GLN A 43 -14.33 -1.59 18.95
C GLN A 43 -13.68 -2.17 20.22
N ARG A 44 -14.32 -2.00 21.39
CA ARG A 44 -13.86 -2.65 22.64
C ARG A 44 -13.84 -4.17 22.52
N LEU A 45 -14.84 -4.75 21.84
CA LEU A 45 -14.91 -6.20 21.62
C LEU A 45 -13.78 -6.71 20.72
N VAL A 46 -13.36 -5.94 19.71
CA VAL A 46 -12.18 -6.27 18.87
C VAL A 46 -10.93 -6.36 19.73
N LEU A 47 -10.69 -5.42 20.65
CA LEU A 47 -9.52 -5.44 21.55
C LEU A 47 -9.51 -6.68 22.47
N LYS A 48 -10.69 -7.08 22.98
CA LYS A 48 -10.82 -8.27 23.85
C LYS A 48 -10.63 -9.58 23.08
N SER A 49 -10.92 -9.60 21.78
CA SER A 49 -10.91 -10.79 20.93
C SER A 49 -9.52 -11.44 20.86
N HIS A 50 -9.43 -12.71 21.27
CA HIS A 50 -8.21 -13.51 21.14
C HIS A 50 -7.76 -13.61 19.66
N ALA A 51 -8.73 -13.79 18.75
CA ALA A 51 -8.47 -13.84 17.31
C ALA A 51 -7.80 -12.57 16.79
N ALA A 52 -8.28 -11.39 17.20
CA ALA A 52 -7.74 -10.11 16.76
C ALA A 52 -6.29 -9.90 17.27
N ARG A 53 -6.03 -10.23 18.54
CA ARG A 53 -4.69 -10.12 19.14
C ARG A 53 -3.68 -11.04 18.46
N MET A 54 -4.06 -12.31 18.23
CA MET A 54 -3.22 -13.27 17.51
C MET A 54 -2.89 -12.81 16.09
N LEU A 55 -3.90 -12.29 15.36
CA LEU A 55 -3.70 -11.76 14.02
C LEU A 55 -2.82 -10.50 14.00
N ALA A 56 -2.94 -9.61 14.98
CA ALA A 56 -2.11 -8.42 15.06
C ALA A 56 -0.63 -8.79 15.24
N VAL A 57 -0.32 -9.75 16.12
CA VAL A 57 1.04 -10.26 16.31
C VAL A 57 1.56 -10.94 15.06
N ARG A 58 0.75 -11.79 14.42
CA ARG A 58 1.13 -12.48 13.17
C ARG A 58 1.39 -11.48 12.04
N GLN A 59 0.55 -10.47 11.90
CA GLN A 59 0.66 -9.45 10.86
C GLN A 59 2.00 -8.73 10.95
N VAL A 60 2.37 -8.25 12.14
CA VAL A 60 3.59 -7.47 12.34
C VAL A 60 4.85 -8.34 12.31
N SER A 61 4.82 -9.52 12.91
CA SER A 61 6.00 -10.37 13.05
C SER A 61 6.26 -11.31 11.87
N GLN A 62 5.26 -11.62 11.03
CA GLN A 62 5.38 -12.61 9.96
C GLN A 62 5.02 -12.11 8.56
N LEU A 63 4.03 -11.22 8.41
CA LEU A 63 3.45 -10.89 7.09
C LEU A 63 3.90 -9.52 6.56
N ASN A 64 4.05 -8.52 7.43
CA ASN A 64 4.45 -7.17 7.02
C ASN A 64 5.82 -7.16 6.33
N SER A 65 5.97 -6.34 5.28
CA SER A 65 7.25 -6.20 4.58
C SER A 65 8.36 -5.65 5.49
N GLY A 66 8.01 -4.82 6.47
CA GLY A 66 8.90 -4.30 7.51
C GLY A 66 9.08 -5.20 8.74
N LYS A 67 8.75 -6.49 8.67
CA LYS A 67 8.82 -7.41 9.81
C LYS A 67 10.22 -7.56 10.42
N LYS A 68 11.28 -7.36 9.63
CA LYS A 68 12.69 -7.45 10.06
C LYS A 68 13.25 -6.14 10.62
N THR A 69 12.45 -5.07 10.67
CA THR A 69 12.90 -3.76 11.14
C THR A 69 12.76 -3.70 12.65
N CYS A 70 13.86 -3.52 13.38
CA CYS A 70 13.87 -3.39 14.85
C CYS A 70 13.49 -1.98 15.32
N GLY A 71 12.91 -1.90 16.52
CA GLY A 71 12.69 -0.64 17.24
C GLY A 71 13.92 -0.29 18.08
N VAL A 72 13.72 0.49 19.16
CA VAL A 72 14.80 0.85 20.11
C VAL A 72 15.31 -0.35 20.89
N ASP A 73 14.48 -1.37 21.05
CA ASP A 73 14.75 -2.65 21.70
C ASP A 73 15.74 -3.54 20.94
N GLY A 74 16.09 -3.20 19.69
CA GLY A 74 16.98 -3.99 18.85
C GLY A 74 16.38 -5.30 18.33
N LEU A 75 15.16 -5.67 18.72
CA LEU A 75 14.52 -6.93 18.35
C LEU A 75 14.00 -6.89 16.90
N ASN A 76 14.54 -7.75 16.05
CA ASN A 76 14.18 -7.85 14.64
C ASN A 76 13.18 -8.97 14.33
N THR A 77 13.03 -9.95 15.21
CA THR A 77 12.17 -11.13 15.07
C THR A 77 11.74 -11.62 16.44
N LEU A 78 10.58 -12.29 16.49
CA LEU A 78 10.08 -12.95 17.70
C LEU A 78 10.06 -14.46 17.49
N ASN A 79 10.48 -15.22 18.49
CA ASN A 79 10.26 -16.67 18.53
C ASN A 79 8.78 -16.99 18.85
N PHE A 80 8.38 -18.27 18.75
CA PHE A 80 6.98 -18.66 18.94
C PHE A 80 6.45 -18.37 20.34
N ASN A 81 7.26 -18.58 21.39
CA ASN A 81 6.86 -18.28 22.77
C ASN A 81 6.65 -16.77 22.98
N GLN A 82 7.58 -15.95 22.51
CA GLN A 82 7.48 -14.48 22.55
C GLN A 82 6.24 -13.97 21.82
N ARG A 83 5.86 -14.58 20.69
CA ARG A 83 4.62 -14.23 19.98
C ARG A 83 3.37 -14.54 20.79
N LEU A 84 3.31 -15.71 21.42
CA LEU A 84 2.19 -16.10 22.29
C LEU A 84 2.09 -15.17 23.51
N ASN A 85 3.22 -14.88 24.15
CA ASN A 85 3.29 -13.96 25.28
C ASN A 85 2.85 -12.54 24.89
N LEU A 86 3.27 -12.05 23.71
CA LEU A 86 2.81 -10.76 23.22
C LEU A 86 1.29 -10.75 22.98
N ALA A 87 0.71 -11.82 22.43
CA ALA A 87 -0.74 -11.92 22.26
C ALA A 87 -1.49 -11.92 23.61
N GLN A 88 -0.89 -12.45 24.67
CA GLN A 88 -1.41 -12.34 26.04
C GLN A 88 -1.25 -10.92 26.59
N LYS A 89 -0.07 -10.29 26.44
CA LYS A 89 0.20 -8.90 26.85
C LYS A 89 -0.80 -7.92 26.20
N LEU A 90 -1.20 -8.16 24.95
CA LEU A 90 -2.22 -7.35 24.27
C LEU A 90 -3.62 -7.38 24.95
N LYS A 91 -3.88 -8.21 25.98
CA LYS A 91 -5.07 -8.06 26.84
C LYS A 91 -5.11 -6.69 27.51
N GLU A 92 -3.94 -6.13 27.81
CA GLU A 92 -3.75 -4.84 28.47
C GLU A 92 -3.81 -3.67 27.49
N ALA A 93 -4.26 -3.88 26.24
CA ALA A 93 -4.28 -2.85 25.20
C ALA A 93 -5.00 -1.54 25.60
N ASN A 94 -5.91 -1.58 26.58
CA ASN A 94 -6.58 -0.38 27.10
C ASN A 94 -5.68 0.53 27.96
N HIS A 95 -4.64 -0.03 28.57
CA HIS A 95 -3.70 0.67 29.45
C HIS A 95 -2.28 0.67 28.88
N TRP A 96 -2.15 0.47 27.57
CA TRP A 96 -0.86 0.31 26.92
C TRP A 96 0.05 1.51 27.14
N GLU A 97 1.32 1.21 27.38
CA GLU A 97 2.41 2.17 27.48
C GLU A 97 3.37 1.89 26.33
N HIS A 98 3.67 2.94 25.57
CA HIS A 98 4.51 2.83 24.38
C HIS A 98 5.97 2.94 24.77
N GLU A 99 6.79 2.16 24.10
CA GLU A 99 8.24 2.23 24.23
C GLU A 99 8.80 3.38 23.38
N GLY A 100 10.09 3.67 23.56
CA GLY A 100 10.78 4.67 22.74
C GLY A 100 10.78 4.30 21.25
N LEU A 101 10.90 5.30 20.37
CA LEU A 101 10.97 5.09 18.93
C LEU A 101 12.39 5.21 18.42
N ARG A 102 12.76 4.31 17.51
CA ARG A 102 14.09 4.37 16.88
C ARG A 102 14.06 5.29 15.68
N GLU A 103 14.92 6.30 15.69
CA GLU A 103 15.05 7.23 14.57
C GLU A 103 15.99 6.68 13.50
N VAL A 104 15.53 6.69 12.25
CA VAL A 104 16.32 6.31 11.08
C VAL A 104 16.28 7.42 10.06
N LYS A 105 17.45 8.00 9.76
CA LYS A 105 17.62 9.06 8.77
C LYS A 105 17.69 8.45 7.36
N ILE A 106 16.76 8.80 6.49
CA ILE A 106 16.72 8.39 5.09
C ILE A 106 16.92 9.63 4.21
N PRO A 107 17.87 9.64 3.27
CA PRO A 107 18.05 10.76 2.36
C PRO A 107 16.82 10.94 1.45
N LYS A 108 16.31 12.18 1.37
CA LYS A 108 15.35 12.60 0.33
C LYS A 108 16.11 12.99 -0.93
N LYS A 109 15.37 13.07 -2.04
CA LYS A 109 15.86 13.41 -3.37
C LYS A 109 16.52 14.80 -3.44
N ASN A 110 16.07 15.74 -2.62
CA ASN A 110 16.51 17.14 -2.61
C ASN A 110 17.66 17.38 -1.61
N GLY A 111 18.39 16.34 -1.20
CA GLY A 111 19.44 16.41 -0.18
C GLY A 111 18.93 16.54 1.25
N LYS A 112 17.65 16.88 1.48
CA LYS A 112 17.06 16.91 2.83
C LYS A 112 16.93 15.51 3.40
N ILE A 113 16.89 15.38 4.72
CA ILE A 113 16.73 14.09 5.42
C ILE A 113 15.25 13.86 5.75
N ARG A 114 14.79 12.61 5.63
CA ARG A 114 13.51 12.10 6.15
C ARG A 114 13.82 11.25 7.37
N THR A 115 13.39 11.67 8.54
CA THR A 115 13.52 10.86 9.77
C THR A 115 12.31 9.93 9.87
N LEU A 116 12.55 8.62 9.80
CA LEU A 116 11.55 7.62 10.17
C LEU A 116 11.63 7.35 11.67
N LYS A 117 10.48 7.24 12.32
CA LYS A 117 10.37 6.84 13.72
C LYS A 117 9.75 5.46 13.79
N ILE A 118 10.57 4.47 14.13
CA ILE A 118 10.24 3.05 14.02
C ILE A 118 9.90 2.52 15.42
N PRO A 119 8.64 2.10 15.66
CA PRO A 119 8.26 1.49 16.93
C PRO A 119 8.79 0.05 17.05
N THR A 120 8.84 -0.43 18.28
CA THR A 120 9.14 -1.83 18.61
C THR A 120 8.11 -2.79 18.02
N ILE A 121 8.41 -4.10 18.02
CA ILE A 121 7.45 -5.10 17.52
C ILE A 121 6.17 -5.11 18.38
N THR A 122 6.33 -4.89 19.70
CA THR A 122 5.24 -4.85 20.69
C THR A 122 4.28 -3.70 20.37
N ASP A 123 4.79 -2.48 20.21
CA ASP A 123 3.99 -1.30 19.87
C ASP A 123 3.34 -1.41 18.49
N ARG A 124 4.06 -1.93 17.50
CA ARG A 124 3.46 -2.18 16.18
C ARG A 124 2.31 -3.19 16.24
N ALA A 125 2.41 -4.22 17.08
CA ALA A 125 1.33 -5.18 17.28
C ALA A 125 0.11 -4.52 17.94
N TRP A 126 0.33 -3.66 18.94
CA TRP A 126 -0.74 -2.86 19.53
C TRP A 126 -1.38 -1.92 18.49
N GLN A 127 -0.58 -1.18 17.73
CA GLN A 127 -1.06 -0.28 16.67
C GLN A 127 -1.86 -1.04 15.61
N CYS A 128 -1.44 -2.27 15.27
CA CYS A 128 -2.16 -3.13 14.34
C CYS A 128 -3.53 -3.56 14.91
N LEU A 129 -3.60 -3.91 16.19
CA LEU A 129 -4.85 -4.24 16.87
C LEU A 129 -5.81 -3.04 16.90
N ILE A 130 -5.30 -1.85 17.23
CA ILE A 130 -6.09 -0.61 17.20
C ILE A 130 -6.57 -0.30 15.79
N LYS A 131 -5.70 -0.44 14.78
CA LYS A 131 -6.08 -0.26 13.38
C LYS A 131 -7.26 -1.17 13.01
N TYR A 132 -7.25 -2.44 13.40
CA TYR A 132 -8.37 -3.36 13.14
C TYR A 132 -9.71 -2.90 13.73
N ALA A 133 -9.69 -2.21 14.87
CA ALA A 133 -10.88 -1.66 15.51
C ALA A 133 -11.37 -0.37 14.83
N LEU A 134 -10.45 0.51 14.40
CA LEU A 134 -10.78 1.85 13.90
C LEU A 134 -11.11 1.89 12.40
N GLU A 135 -10.34 1.16 11.57
CA GLU A 135 -10.42 1.23 10.11
C GLU A 135 -11.83 1.00 9.54
N PRO A 136 -12.65 0.04 10.03
CA PRO A 136 -13.97 -0.20 9.46
C PRO A 136 -14.96 0.95 9.67
N ALA A 137 -14.91 1.65 10.81
CA ALA A 137 -15.79 2.80 11.04
C ALA A 137 -15.38 3.98 10.15
N HIS A 138 -14.07 4.24 10.06
CA HIS A 138 -13.56 5.34 9.26
C HIS A 138 -13.68 5.12 7.76
N GLU A 139 -13.65 3.87 7.28
CA GLU A 139 -13.94 3.56 5.88
C GLU A 139 -15.33 3.99 5.41
N VAL A 140 -16.32 4.05 6.31
CA VAL A 140 -17.65 4.63 6.01
C VAL A 140 -17.56 6.14 5.83
N THR A 141 -16.72 6.81 6.64
CA THR A 141 -16.59 8.28 6.63
C THR A 141 -15.67 8.82 5.55
N PHE A 142 -14.81 7.98 4.98
CA PHE A 142 -13.80 8.42 4.03
C PHE A 142 -14.37 8.64 2.64
N HIS A 143 -14.09 9.81 2.07
CA HIS A 143 -14.52 10.17 0.73
C HIS A 143 -14.03 9.15 -0.32
N ALA A 144 -14.90 8.79 -1.29
CA ALA A 144 -14.56 7.91 -2.41
C ALA A 144 -13.34 8.34 -3.28
N ARG A 145 -12.91 9.60 -3.19
CA ARG A 145 -11.79 10.18 -3.95
C ARG A 145 -10.46 10.18 -3.18
N SER A 146 -10.49 9.66 -1.96
CA SER A 146 -9.32 9.33 -1.17
C SER A 146 -8.91 7.89 -1.43
N TYR A 147 -7.67 7.67 -1.84
CA TYR A 147 -7.16 6.34 -2.20
C TYR A 147 -5.99 5.88 -1.33
N GLY A 148 -5.12 6.80 -0.91
CA GLY A 148 -3.88 6.44 -0.21
C GLY A 148 -4.12 5.72 1.11
N PHE A 149 -3.38 4.63 1.34
CA PHE A 149 -3.42 3.83 2.57
C PHE A 149 -4.77 3.22 2.95
N ARG A 150 -5.72 3.15 2.02
CA ARG A 150 -7.04 2.55 2.25
C ARG A 150 -7.12 1.12 1.70
N PRO A 151 -7.81 0.20 2.39
CA PRO A 151 -7.93 -1.18 1.94
C PRO A 151 -8.71 -1.26 0.61
N GLY A 152 -8.18 -2.04 -0.34
CA GLY A 152 -8.79 -2.24 -1.65
C GLY A 152 -8.63 -1.08 -2.66
N ARG A 153 -8.07 0.06 -2.26
CA ARG A 153 -7.84 1.25 -3.09
C ARG A 153 -6.33 1.43 -3.35
N GLY A 154 -5.95 1.71 -4.59
CA GLY A 154 -4.55 1.82 -5.00
C GLY A 154 -4.26 3.01 -5.90
N THR A 155 -2.99 3.16 -6.28
CA THR A 155 -2.54 4.27 -7.15
C THR A 155 -3.19 4.24 -8.53
N HIS A 156 -3.51 3.05 -9.06
CA HIS A 156 -4.23 2.90 -10.33
C HIS A 156 -5.67 3.41 -10.27
N ASP A 157 -6.34 3.35 -9.12
CA ASP A 157 -7.65 3.98 -8.96
C ASP A 157 -7.54 5.50 -9.12
N ALA A 158 -6.54 6.10 -8.47
CA ALA A 158 -6.26 7.53 -8.58
C ALA A 158 -5.88 7.93 -10.02
N GLN A 159 -5.04 7.14 -10.70
CA GLN A 159 -4.69 7.34 -12.11
C GLN A 159 -5.94 7.32 -13.01
N LYS A 160 -6.83 6.34 -12.81
CA LYS A 160 -8.05 6.22 -13.59
C LYS A 160 -9.01 7.40 -13.34
N TYR A 161 -9.09 7.88 -12.10
CA TYR A 161 -9.87 9.06 -11.76
C TYR A 161 -9.34 10.32 -12.46
N VAL A 162 -8.00 10.49 -12.56
CA VAL A 162 -7.38 11.58 -13.34
C VAL A 162 -7.79 11.48 -14.82
N PHE A 163 -7.71 10.28 -15.42
CA PHE A 163 -8.15 10.06 -16.80
C PHE A 163 -9.62 10.42 -17.01
N ASP A 164 -10.51 9.98 -16.13
CA ASP A 164 -11.95 10.22 -16.27
C ASP A 164 -12.29 11.73 -16.15
N ASN A 165 -11.46 12.52 -15.44
CA ASN A 165 -11.60 13.97 -15.31
C ASN A 165 -10.95 14.79 -16.44
N LEU A 166 -9.99 14.23 -17.17
CA LEU A 166 -9.19 14.92 -18.18
C LEU A 166 -9.33 14.37 -19.61
N ARG A 167 -10.16 13.35 -19.82
CA ARG A 167 -10.44 12.82 -21.17
C ARG A 167 -11.16 13.83 -22.07
N SER A 168 -11.08 13.62 -23.39
CA SER A 168 -11.69 14.48 -24.41
C SER A 168 -13.19 14.73 -24.18
N ARG A 169 -13.95 13.70 -23.80
CA ARG A 169 -15.41 13.78 -23.55
C ARG A 169 -15.80 14.80 -22.49
N VAL A 170 -14.90 15.16 -21.58
CA VAL A 170 -15.15 16.14 -20.51
C VAL A 170 -14.34 17.43 -20.72
N LYS A 171 -13.91 17.69 -21.97
CA LYS A 171 -13.13 18.86 -22.38
C LYS A 171 -11.90 19.08 -21.50
N GLY A 172 -11.17 18.01 -21.20
CA GLY A 172 -10.00 18.08 -20.31
C GLY A 172 -8.91 19.06 -20.75
N HIS A 173 -8.84 19.42 -22.04
CA HIS A 173 -7.88 20.39 -22.57
C HIS A 173 -8.14 21.83 -22.09
N GLU A 174 -9.38 22.17 -21.73
CA GLU A 174 -9.74 23.48 -21.19
C GLU A 174 -9.46 23.59 -19.67
N LYS A 175 -9.16 22.46 -19.01
CA LYS A 175 -9.00 22.40 -17.56
C LYS A 175 -7.61 22.82 -17.10
N ARG A 176 -7.57 23.32 -15.87
CA ARG A 176 -6.34 23.53 -15.10
C ARG A 176 -6.31 22.54 -13.93
N VAL A 177 -5.14 22.27 -13.40
CA VAL A 177 -4.97 21.46 -12.19
C VAL A 177 -4.20 22.23 -11.14
N ILE A 178 -4.54 22.01 -9.88
CA ILE A 178 -3.72 22.46 -8.75
C ILE A 178 -3.02 21.24 -8.19
N GLU A 179 -1.70 21.21 -8.30
CA GLU A 179 -0.85 20.23 -7.63
C GLU A 179 -0.61 20.73 -6.20
N LEU A 180 -1.25 20.10 -5.21
CA LEU A 180 -1.14 20.47 -3.81
C LEU A 180 -0.12 19.57 -3.10
N ASP A 181 0.86 20.18 -2.44
CA ASP A 181 1.79 19.52 -1.52
C ASP A 181 1.59 20.07 -0.09
N ILE A 182 1.41 19.18 0.88
CA ILE A 182 1.23 19.54 2.29
C ILE A 182 2.60 19.52 2.99
N GLU A 183 2.96 20.62 3.63
CA GLU A 183 4.28 20.72 4.26
C GLU A 183 4.39 19.78 5.46
N LYS A 184 5.31 18.82 5.38
CA LYS A 184 5.63 17.87 6.46
C LYS A 184 4.36 17.26 7.08
N CYS A 185 3.43 16.77 6.24
CA CYS A 185 2.11 16.28 6.66
C CYS A 185 2.17 15.42 7.93
N PHE A 186 3.00 14.37 7.96
CA PHE A 186 3.11 13.49 9.13
C PHE A 186 3.69 14.16 10.37
N ASP A 187 4.54 15.19 10.24
CA ASP A 187 5.24 15.82 11.37
C ASP A 187 4.44 16.98 11.98
N ARG A 188 3.51 17.57 11.23
CA ARG A 188 2.78 18.79 11.67
C ARG A 188 1.31 18.60 12.03
N ILE A 189 0.72 17.42 11.81
CA ILE A 189 -0.68 17.19 12.18
C ILE A 189 -0.88 17.43 13.68
N ASN A 190 -1.82 18.29 14.04
CA ASN A 190 -2.16 18.58 15.43
C ASN A 190 -2.83 17.37 16.12
N HIS A 191 -2.33 17.00 17.31
CA HIS A 191 -2.86 15.84 18.05
C HIS A 191 -4.32 16.00 18.47
N LYS A 192 -4.73 17.20 18.89
CA LYS A 192 -6.12 17.49 19.28
C LYS A 192 -7.07 17.34 18.09
N ALA A 193 -6.65 17.76 16.89
CA ALA A 193 -7.42 17.57 15.67
C ALA A 193 -7.64 16.09 15.34
N ILE A 194 -6.61 15.24 15.48
CA ILE A 194 -6.77 13.78 15.33
C ILE A 194 -7.74 13.25 16.40
N MET A 195 -7.52 13.56 17.68
CA MET A 195 -8.35 13.01 18.77
C MET A 195 -9.81 13.43 18.71
N THR A 196 -10.09 14.62 18.17
CA THR A 196 -11.45 15.12 17.95
C THR A 196 -12.15 14.29 16.87
N ASN A 197 -11.47 14.01 15.75
CA ASN A 197 -12.05 13.35 14.58
C ASN A 197 -12.07 11.80 14.68
N VAL A 198 -11.23 11.20 15.54
CA VAL A 198 -11.19 9.74 15.72
C VAL A 198 -12.47 9.24 16.40
N ILE A 199 -13.14 8.29 15.75
CA ILE A 199 -14.33 7.60 16.25
C ILE A 199 -13.85 6.38 17.04
N ALA A 200 -13.64 6.58 18.34
CA ALA A 200 -13.13 5.55 19.24
C ALA A 200 -13.67 5.69 20.67
N PRO A 201 -13.69 4.62 21.47
CA PRO A 201 -13.84 4.70 22.91
C PRO A 201 -12.65 5.39 23.57
N GLN A 202 -12.87 5.97 24.76
CA GLN A 202 -11.87 6.77 25.47
C GLN A 202 -10.56 6.02 25.72
N GLN A 203 -10.62 4.73 26.05
CA GLN A 203 -9.42 3.91 26.30
C GLN A 203 -8.48 3.85 25.09
N ILE A 204 -9.05 3.70 23.88
CA ILE A 204 -8.26 3.72 22.63
C ILE A 204 -7.70 5.12 22.37
N LYS A 205 -8.49 6.18 22.63
CA LYS A 205 -8.01 7.57 22.49
C LYS A 205 -6.83 7.84 23.42
N THR A 206 -6.88 7.41 24.68
CA THR A 206 -5.76 7.55 25.63
C THR A 206 -4.51 6.82 25.13
N GLY A 207 -4.65 5.57 24.65
CA GLY A 207 -3.53 4.83 24.08
C GLY A 207 -2.95 5.48 22.81
N LEU A 208 -3.81 6.04 21.94
CA LEU A 208 -3.37 6.78 20.75
C LEU A 208 -2.66 8.08 21.14
N TRP A 209 -3.16 8.79 22.15
CA TRP A 209 -2.51 10.00 22.66
C TRP A 209 -1.09 9.69 23.17
N ARG A 210 -0.93 8.63 23.97
CA ARG A 210 0.39 8.15 24.41
C ARG A 210 1.28 7.77 23.21
N CYS A 211 0.73 7.09 22.20
CA CYS A 211 1.44 6.73 20.98
C CYS A 211 1.95 7.97 20.22
N LEU A 212 1.12 8.99 20.10
CA LEU A 212 1.48 10.25 19.42
C LEU A 212 2.54 11.00 20.22
N LYS A 213 2.42 11.06 21.55
CA LYS A 213 3.38 11.70 22.46
C LYS A 213 4.74 10.99 22.50
N ALA A 214 4.79 9.67 22.39
CA ALA A 214 6.06 8.95 22.21
C ALA A 214 6.74 9.29 20.86
N GLY A 215 5.97 9.81 19.90
CA GLY A 215 6.37 10.12 18.53
C GLY A 215 6.82 11.55 18.25
N VAL A 216 6.75 12.46 19.23
CA VAL A 216 7.01 13.88 18.98
C VAL A 216 8.51 14.18 18.89
N SER A 217 8.85 15.21 18.11
CA SER A 217 10.15 15.86 18.24
C SER A 217 10.10 16.87 19.40
N PRO A 218 11.19 17.08 20.16
CA PRO A 218 11.23 18.10 21.21
C PRO A 218 10.80 19.49 20.73
N GLU A 219 11.11 19.83 19.47
CA GLU A 219 10.73 21.10 18.83
C GLU A 219 9.22 21.29 18.62
N PHE A 220 8.43 20.19 18.55
CA PHE A 220 7.00 20.23 18.26
C PHE A 220 6.23 19.20 19.11
N PRO A 221 6.12 19.42 20.43
CA PRO A 221 5.62 18.42 21.38
C PRO A 221 4.12 18.13 21.27
N GLU A 222 3.36 18.93 20.52
CA GLU A 222 1.91 18.76 20.31
C GLU A 222 1.53 18.38 18.86
N GLN A 223 2.52 18.14 18.01
CA GLN A 223 2.31 17.88 16.59
C GLN A 223 3.01 16.61 16.14
N GLY A 224 2.45 16.03 15.07
CA GLY A 224 3.04 14.94 14.33
C GLY A 224 2.56 13.56 14.78
N THR A 225 2.65 12.62 13.86
CA THR A 225 2.42 11.20 14.08
C THR A 225 3.68 10.44 13.64
N PRO A 226 4.14 9.45 14.41
CA PRO A 226 5.41 8.79 14.13
C PRO A 226 5.39 8.11 12.75
N GLN A 227 6.30 8.56 11.89
CA GLN A 227 6.42 8.08 10.53
C GLN A 227 7.10 6.71 10.51
N GLY A 228 6.30 5.65 10.54
CA GLY A 228 6.76 4.27 10.71
C GLY A 228 5.79 3.41 11.53
N GLY A 229 4.86 4.03 12.24
CA GLY A 229 3.76 3.34 12.92
C GLY A 229 2.74 2.72 11.97
N VAL A 230 2.16 1.58 12.38
CA VAL A 230 1.14 0.84 11.61
C VAL A 230 -0.18 1.62 11.54
N VAL A 231 -0.52 2.38 12.58
CA VAL A 231 -1.76 3.15 12.66
C VAL A 231 -1.63 4.57 12.08
N SER A 232 -0.41 5.11 11.99
CA SER A 232 -0.14 6.49 11.54
C SER A 232 -0.79 6.85 10.20
N PRO A 233 -0.76 5.99 9.15
CA PRO A 233 -1.41 6.30 7.88
C PRO A 233 -2.93 6.46 8.00
N LEU A 234 -3.59 5.67 8.87
CA LEU A 234 -5.02 5.80 9.13
C LEU A 234 -5.31 7.13 9.84
N LEU A 235 -4.50 7.51 10.84
CA LEU A 235 -4.66 8.78 11.55
C LEU A 235 -4.47 9.99 10.61
N ALA A 236 -3.51 9.93 9.69
CA ALA A 236 -3.32 10.96 8.67
C ALA A 236 -4.54 11.09 7.76
N ASN A 237 -5.13 9.97 7.34
CA ASN A 237 -6.37 9.98 6.56
C ASN A 237 -7.56 10.55 7.34
N ILE A 238 -7.68 10.25 8.63
CA ILE A 238 -8.71 10.83 9.52
C ILE A 238 -8.52 12.34 9.65
N ALA A 239 -7.27 12.79 9.82
CA ALA A 239 -6.96 14.22 9.91
C ALA A 239 -7.34 14.96 8.62
N LEU A 240 -7.01 14.40 7.45
CA LEU A 240 -7.27 15.02 6.15
C LEU A 240 -8.69 14.81 5.60
N ASN A 241 -9.52 13.97 6.25
CA ASN A 241 -10.85 13.68 5.75
C ASN A 241 -11.72 14.95 5.67
N GLY A 242 -12.38 15.15 4.52
CA GLY A 242 -13.22 16.30 4.22
C GLY A 242 -12.55 17.34 3.32
N ILE A 243 -11.23 17.25 3.10
CA ILE A 243 -10.54 18.15 2.15
C ILE A 243 -11.06 17.99 0.72
N GLU A 244 -11.50 16.77 0.39
CA GLU A 244 -12.04 16.44 -0.93
C GLU A 244 -13.36 17.17 -1.21
N GLU A 245 -14.11 17.58 -0.17
CA GLU A 245 -15.40 18.28 -0.30
C GLU A 245 -15.24 19.71 -0.81
N ILE A 246 -14.05 20.30 -0.66
CA ILE A 246 -13.79 21.70 -1.05
C ILE A 246 -13.99 21.89 -2.56
N HIS A 247 -13.49 20.96 -3.37
CA HIS A 247 -13.56 21.00 -4.83
C HIS A 247 -13.18 19.64 -5.46
N PRO A 248 -13.60 19.30 -6.70
CA PRO A 248 -13.21 18.07 -7.35
C PRO A 248 -11.71 17.80 -7.36
N SER A 249 -11.33 16.70 -6.74
CA SER A 249 -9.94 16.35 -6.48
C SER A 249 -9.71 14.86 -6.44
N VAL A 250 -8.44 14.47 -6.52
CA VAL A 250 -7.95 13.13 -6.21
C VAL A 250 -6.91 13.25 -5.11
N ARG A 251 -7.07 12.47 -4.04
CA ARG A 251 -6.12 12.44 -2.93
C ARG A 251 -5.49 11.06 -2.78
N TYR A 252 -4.17 11.03 -2.70
CA TYR A 252 -3.41 9.85 -2.34
C TYR A 252 -2.50 10.19 -1.16
N ALA A 253 -2.97 9.89 0.05
CA ALA A 253 -2.33 10.30 1.29
C ALA A 253 -2.22 11.84 1.40
N ASP A 254 -1.01 12.38 1.36
CA ASP A 254 -0.68 13.81 1.37
C ASP A 254 -0.59 14.43 -0.02
N ASP A 255 -0.33 13.63 -1.06
CA ASP A 255 -0.31 14.10 -2.46
C ASP A 255 -1.75 14.29 -2.97
N MET A 256 -2.07 15.48 -3.48
CA MET A 256 -3.42 15.81 -3.93
C MET A 256 -3.43 16.68 -5.17
N VAL A 257 -4.40 16.43 -6.06
CA VAL A 257 -4.61 17.21 -7.27
C VAL A 257 -6.07 17.66 -7.34
N PHE A 258 -6.31 18.96 -7.52
CA PHE A 258 -7.63 19.51 -7.83
C PHE A 258 -7.81 19.72 -9.33
N PHE A 259 -9.03 19.53 -9.83
CA PHE A 259 -9.38 19.73 -11.24
C PHE A 259 -10.26 20.96 -11.39
N LEU A 260 -9.70 22.01 -11.97
CA LEU A 260 -10.36 23.30 -12.20
C LEU A 260 -10.97 23.36 -13.60
N ASN A 261 -12.23 23.72 -13.68
CA ASN A 261 -12.85 24.17 -14.93
C ASN A 261 -12.36 25.59 -15.29
N PRO A 262 -12.57 26.05 -16.54
CA PRO A 262 -12.12 27.37 -16.98
C PRO A 262 -12.55 28.53 -16.07
N LYS A 263 -13.79 28.47 -15.55
CA LYS A 263 -14.38 29.52 -14.70
C LYS A 263 -14.02 29.41 -13.22
N ASP A 264 -13.35 28.33 -12.79
CA ASP A 264 -13.05 28.13 -11.37
C ASP A 264 -11.92 29.09 -10.93
N ASN A 265 -12.11 29.76 -9.79
CA ASN A 265 -11.09 30.61 -9.20
C ASN A 265 -10.13 29.77 -8.33
N ALA A 266 -8.90 29.62 -8.80
CA ALA A 266 -7.87 28.81 -8.13
C ALA A 266 -7.46 29.37 -6.76
N GLU A 267 -7.37 30.69 -6.62
CA GLU A 267 -6.97 31.37 -5.38
C GLU A 267 -8.00 31.14 -4.28
N LYS A 268 -9.30 31.29 -4.60
CA LYS A 268 -10.40 31.03 -3.67
C LYS A 268 -10.43 29.57 -3.20
N ILE A 269 -10.07 28.63 -4.08
CA ILE A 269 -9.98 27.21 -3.71
C ILE A 269 -8.77 26.98 -2.80
N LEU A 270 -7.61 27.54 -3.13
CA LEU A 270 -6.40 27.46 -2.29
C LEU A 270 -6.64 28.07 -0.91
N GLU A 271 -7.36 29.19 -0.82
CA GLU A 271 -7.71 29.83 0.45
C GLU A 271 -8.55 28.89 1.34
N LYS A 272 -9.60 28.28 0.78
CA LYS A 272 -10.43 27.29 1.49
C LYS A 272 -9.60 26.08 1.95
N VAL A 273 -8.68 25.61 1.12
CA VAL A 273 -7.76 24.51 1.45
C VAL A 273 -6.83 24.92 2.59
N GLN A 274 -6.26 26.11 2.54
CA GLN A 274 -5.39 26.64 3.58
C GLN A 274 -6.15 26.76 4.91
N GLN A 275 -7.35 27.33 4.90
CA GLN A 275 -8.22 27.40 6.09
C GLN A 275 -8.53 26.01 6.66
N PHE A 276 -8.81 25.02 5.80
CA PHE A 276 -9.06 23.64 6.23
C PHE A 276 -7.84 23.00 6.91
N LEU A 277 -6.65 23.20 6.34
CA LEU A 277 -5.39 22.66 6.85
C LEU A 277 -4.93 23.36 8.13
N THR A 278 -5.05 24.69 8.21
CA THR A 278 -4.64 25.47 9.39
C THR A 278 -5.44 25.06 10.64
N LYS A 279 -6.74 24.79 10.50
CA LYS A 279 -7.57 24.23 11.59
C LYS A 279 -7.06 22.89 12.14
N ARG A 280 -6.20 22.20 11.40
CA ARG A 280 -5.61 20.89 11.74
C ARG A 280 -4.11 20.97 12.03
N GLY A 281 -3.55 22.19 12.11
CA GLY A 281 -2.12 22.44 12.36
C GLY A 281 -1.22 22.22 11.14
N MET A 282 -1.78 22.07 9.94
CA MET A 282 -1.03 21.86 8.70
C MET A 282 -1.03 23.13 7.83
N ASN A 283 -0.03 23.25 6.95
CA ASN A 283 0.07 24.34 5.98
C ASN A 283 0.34 23.81 4.58
N ILE A 284 -0.09 24.57 3.57
CA ILE A 284 0.26 24.32 2.18
C ILE A 284 1.75 24.61 1.98
N SER A 285 2.45 23.78 1.21
CA SER A 285 3.79 24.10 0.73
C SER A 285 3.69 25.03 -0.48
N ALA A 286 3.64 26.34 -0.22
CA ALA A 286 3.54 27.37 -1.27
C ALA A 286 4.58 27.21 -2.42
N PRO A 287 5.88 26.91 -2.16
CA PRO A 287 6.87 26.77 -3.23
C PRO A 287 6.63 25.58 -4.17
N LYS A 288 5.87 24.59 -3.71
CA LYS A 288 5.60 23.36 -4.46
C LYS A 288 4.20 23.31 -5.04
N THR A 289 3.32 24.19 -4.60
CA THR A 289 1.95 24.24 -5.09
C THR A 289 1.96 24.92 -6.44
N LYS A 290 1.46 24.22 -7.46
CA LYS A 290 1.49 24.70 -8.85
C LYS A 290 0.11 24.65 -9.46
N ILE A 291 -0.20 25.70 -10.22
CA ILE A 291 -1.40 25.74 -11.07
C ILE A 291 -0.92 25.52 -12.49
N THR A 292 -1.26 24.38 -13.08
CA THR A 292 -0.80 24.00 -14.42
C THR A 292 -1.99 23.76 -15.34
N ARG A 293 -1.87 24.16 -16.60
CA ARG A 293 -2.86 23.76 -17.61
C ARG A 293 -2.73 22.25 -17.84
N ALA A 294 -3.86 21.55 -18.01
CA ALA A 294 -3.83 20.13 -18.33
C ALA A 294 -3.08 19.84 -19.64
N THR A 295 -3.00 20.83 -20.54
CA THR A 295 -2.22 20.77 -21.78
C THR A 295 -0.72 20.94 -21.61
N ALA A 296 -0.26 21.66 -20.57
CA ALA A 296 1.15 21.73 -20.21
C ALA A 296 1.63 20.38 -19.61
N GLY A 297 0.73 19.75 -18.84
CA GLY A 297 0.96 18.47 -18.18
C GLY A 297 1.55 18.62 -16.79
N PHE A 298 1.41 17.56 -15.99
CA PHE A 298 1.81 17.52 -14.57
C PHE A 298 2.19 16.11 -14.13
N ASP A 299 2.94 16.02 -13.04
CA ASP A 299 3.39 14.74 -12.48
C ASP A 299 2.60 14.38 -11.22
N PHE A 300 2.07 13.16 -11.15
CA PHE A 300 1.38 12.66 -9.98
C PHE A 300 1.59 11.15 -9.83
N LEU A 301 1.95 10.69 -8.62
CA LEU A 301 2.18 9.27 -8.27
C LEU A 301 3.17 8.52 -9.18
N GLY A 302 4.14 9.24 -9.74
CA GLY A 302 5.18 8.69 -10.64
C GLY A 302 4.75 8.58 -12.10
N TRP A 303 3.64 9.21 -12.47
CA TRP A 303 3.17 9.35 -13.84
C TRP A 303 3.16 10.80 -14.27
N HIS A 304 3.41 11.02 -15.55
CA HIS A 304 3.20 12.28 -16.23
C HIS A 304 1.85 12.23 -16.97
N PHE A 305 1.01 13.21 -16.70
CA PHE A 305 -0.31 13.38 -17.29
C PHE A 305 -0.32 14.60 -18.20
N LYS A 306 -0.79 14.44 -19.43
CA LYS A 306 -0.90 15.55 -20.39
C LYS A 306 -2.11 15.35 -21.28
N VAL A 307 -2.90 16.40 -21.46
CA VAL A 307 -3.92 16.45 -22.52
C VAL A 307 -3.28 17.10 -23.74
N GLN A 308 -3.25 16.41 -24.88
CA GLN A 308 -2.74 16.98 -26.12
C GLN A 308 -3.68 18.06 -26.65
N GLU A 309 -3.19 18.96 -27.50
CA GLU A 309 -4.00 20.02 -28.11
C GLU A 309 -5.20 19.46 -28.90
N ASN A 310 -5.06 18.26 -29.47
CA ASN A 310 -6.16 17.54 -30.11
C ASN A 310 -7.18 16.91 -29.12
N GLY A 311 -7.11 17.26 -27.84
CA GLY A 311 -7.96 16.75 -26.76
C GLY A 311 -7.62 15.34 -26.25
N LYS A 312 -6.61 14.66 -26.82
CA LYS A 312 -6.24 13.30 -26.43
C LYS A 312 -5.46 13.28 -25.12
N PHE A 313 -5.99 12.58 -24.12
CA PHE A 313 -5.28 12.34 -22.87
C PHE A 313 -4.12 11.35 -23.05
N ARG A 314 -2.98 11.65 -22.41
CA ARG A 314 -1.80 10.79 -22.32
C ARG A 314 -1.36 10.65 -20.87
N CYS A 315 -1.11 9.41 -20.48
CA CYS A 315 -0.44 9.07 -19.24
C CYS A 315 0.79 8.23 -19.55
N THR A 316 1.96 8.68 -19.12
CA THR A 316 3.24 7.98 -19.28
C THR A 316 3.96 7.90 -17.94
N PRO A 317 4.92 6.99 -17.74
CA PRO A 317 5.85 7.09 -16.59
C PRO A 317 6.52 8.47 -16.57
N SER A 318 6.66 9.10 -15.40
CA SER A 318 7.34 10.40 -15.31
C SER A 318 8.84 10.27 -15.62
N GLU A 319 9.46 11.39 -16.02
CA GLU A 319 10.89 11.47 -16.31
C GLU A 319 11.70 10.88 -15.14
N GLU A 320 11.42 11.41 -13.95
CA GLU A 320 12.10 11.06 -12.72
C GLU A 320 11.95 9.59 -12.34
N ASN A 321 10.76 9.02 -12.59
CA ASN A 321 10.50 7.61 -12.33
C ASN A 321 11.35 6.71 -13.25
N TYR A 322 11.35 7.02 -14.55
CA TYR A 322 12.16 6.28 -15.53
C TYR A 322 13.67 6.40 -15.24
N GLU A 323 14.15 7.59 -14.87
CA GLU A 323 15.55 7.78 -14.54
C GLU A 323 16.00 6.91 -13.37
N LYS A 324 15.18 6.78 -12.33
CA LYS A 324 15.49 5.89 -11.19
C LYS A 324 15.57 4.44 -11.61
N LEU A 325 14.64 3.98 -12.44
CA LEU A 325 14.71 2.63 -13.00
C LEU A 325 16.02 2.46 -13.78
N ARG A 326 16.34 3.40 -14.67
CA ARG A 326 17.53 3.38 -15.51
C ARG A 326 18.80 3.35 -14.67
N LYS A 327 18.92 4.21 -13.64
CA LYS A 327 20.06 4.23 -12.70
C LYS A 327 20.22 2.89 -11.99
N LYS A 328 19.12 2.34 -11.44
CA LYS A 328 19.13 1.05 -10.74
C LYS A 328 19.52 -0.11 -11.66
N ALA A 329 18.97 -0.14 -12.87
CA ALA A 329 19.28 -1.16 -13.86
C ALA A 329 20.74 -1.07 -14.31
N LYS A 330 21.23 0.14 -14.64
CA LYS A 330 22.64 0.36 -14.99
C LYS A 330 23.60 -0.08 -13.88
N ALA A 331 23.30 0.23 -12.62
CA ALA A 331 24.11 -0.19 -11.49
C ALA A 331 24.26 -1.72 -11.42
N ILE A 332 23.19 -2.47 -11.71
CA ILE A 332 23.24 -3.94 -11.74
C ILE A 332 24.01 -4.45 -12.96
N VAL A 333 23.73 -3.92 -14.15
CA VAL A 333 24.36 -4.34 -15.41
C VAL A 333 25.88 -4.10 -15.38
N ASN A 334 26.30 -2.97 -14.81
CA ASN A 334 27.69 -2.54 -14.77
C ASN A 334 28.48 -3.12 -13.58
N ASN A 335 27.84 -3.81 -12.64
CA ASN A 335 28.54 -4.44 -11.53
C ASN A 335 29.41 -5.61 -12.05
N SER A 336 30.74 -5.47 -11.98
CA SER A 336 31.70 -6.47 -12.43
C SER A 336 31.72 -7.72 -11.54
N ALA A 337 31.39 -7.60 -10.25
CA ALA A 337 31.37 -8.71 -9.30
C ALA A 337 30.18 -9.67 -9.51
N LEU A 338 29.23 -9.35 -10.40
CA LEU A 338 28.09 -10.20 -10.69
C LEU A 338 28.25 -10.91 -12.03
N ALA A 339 28.09 -12.24 -12.00
CA ALA A 339 27.93 -13.04 -13.20
C ALA A 339 26.70 -12.59 -14.03
N THR A 340 26.78 -12.76 -15.35
CA THR A 340 25.73 -12.41 -16.33
C THR A 340 24.37 -13.01 -15.98
N THR A 341 24.34 -14.29 -15.56
CA THR A 341 23.14 -14.99 -15.10
C THR A 341 22.55 -14.35 -13.83
N ALA A 342 23.39 -13.97 -12.87
CA ALA A 342 22.97 -13.31 -11.64
C ALA A 342 22.40 -11.90 -11.92
N LYS A 343 22.97 -11.16 -12.86
CA LYS A 343 22.43 -9.87 -13.32
C LYS A 343 21.02 -10.02 -13.89
N ALA A 344 20.80 -10.99 -14.77
CA ALA A 344 19.48 -11.25 -15.33
C ALA A 344 18.45 -11.60 -14.26
N LYS A 345 18.79 -12.50 -13.32
CA LYS A 345 17.94 -12.87 -12.18
C LYS A 345 17.60 -11.67 -11.27
N LYS A 346 18.56 -10.77 -11.03
CA LYS A 346 18.33 -9.54 -10.21
C LYS A 346 17.49 -8.48 -10.95
N LEU A 347 17.67 -8.31 -12.26
CA LEU A 347 16.95 -7.32 -13.06
C LEU A 347 15.49 -7.69 -13.28
N SER A 348 15.22 -8.96 -13.58
CA SER A 348 13.89 -9.45 -13.95
C SER A 348 12.76 -8.99 -13.02
N PRO A 349 12.83 -9.16 -11.67
CA PRO A 349 11.76 -8.71 -10.78
C PRO A 349 11.62 -7.18 -10.71
N ILE A 350 12.73 -6.42 -10.87
CA ILE A 350 12.71 -4.95 -10.88
C ILE A 350 11.97 -4.44 -12.12
N ILE A 351 12.35 -4.95 -13.30
CA ILE A 351 11.73 -4.57 -14.57
C ILE A 351 10.26 -4.99 -14.60
N ARG A 352 9.96 -6.23 -14.17
CA ARG A 352 8.58 -6.73 -14.10
C ARG A 352 7.72 -5.86 -13.17
N GLY A 353 8.22 -5.54 -11.98
CA GLY A 353 7.51 -4.68 -11.03
C GLY A 353 7.23 -3.29 -11.60
N TRP A 354 8.22 -2.68 -12.26
CA TRP A 354 8.06 -1.39 -12.91
C TRP A 354 7.01 -1.43 -14.04
N ARG A 355 7.09 -2.42 -14.94
CA ARG A 355 6.11 -2.57 -16.02
C ARG A 355 4.70 -2.83 -15.48
N ASN A 356 4.55 -3.68 -14.46
CA ASN A 356 3.26 -3.94 -13.81
C ASN A 356 2.67 -2.67 -13.18
N TYR A 357 3.49 -1.84 -12.56
CA TYR A 357 3.03 -0.56 -12.00
C TYR A 357 2.58 0.42 -13.11
N HIS A 358 3.26 0.45 -14.26
CA HIS A 358 2.92 1.36 -15.36
C HIS A 358 2.03 0.73 -16.45
N ARG A 359 1.45 -0.46 -16.22
CA ARG A 359 0.72 -1.22 -17.25
C ARG A 359 -0.56 -0.56 -17.77
N TYR A 360 -1.05 0.48 -17.12
CA TYR A 360 -2.22 1.25 -17.59
C TYR A 360 -1.85 2.56 -18.28
N CYS A 361 -0.55 2.81 -18.47
CA CYS A 361 -0.02 3.94 -19.23
C CYS A 361 0.16 3.60 -20.71
N LYS A 362 0.49 4.61 -21.51
CA LYS A 362 1.09 4.44 -22.81
C LYS A 362 2.54 3.96 -22.66
N MET A 363 2.83 2.74 -23.13
CA MET A 363 4.13 2.07 -22.97
C MET A 363 4.84 1.74 -24.29
N ASP A 364 4.27 2.14 -25.44
CA ASP A 364 4.77 1.82 -26.79
C ASP A 364 5.99 2.64 -27.23
N GLY A 365 6.24 3.81 -26.64
CA GLY A 365 7.41 4.62 -26.98
C GLY A 365 8.73 3.88 -26.71
N SER A 366 9.75 4.10 -27.53
CA SER A 366 11.10 3.48 -27.45
C SER A 366 11.73 3.55 -26.05
N ARG A 367 11.45 4.65 -25.34
CA ARG A 367 11.83 4.87 -23.95
C ARG A 367 11.15 3.89 -22.99
N PHE A 368 9.84 3.71 -23.10
CA PHE A 368 9.03 2.96 -22.14
C PHE A 368 8.91 1.47 -22.50
N SER A 369 9.19 1.11 -23.76
CA SER A 369 9.46 -0.26 -24.18
C SER A 369 10.75 -0.81 -23.57
N LEU A 370 11.60 0.07 -23.02
CA LEU A 370 12.92 -0.21 -22.44
C LEU A 370 13.91 -0.80 -23.45
N TRP A 371 13.66 -0.64 -24.74
CA TRP A 371 14.44 -1.27 -25.81
C TRP A 371 15.93 -0.92 -25.71
N HIS A 372 16.28 0.36 -25.58
CA HIS A 372 17.68 0.79 -25.48
C HIS A 372 18.39 0.20 -24.26
N LEU A 373 17.70 0.07 -23.12
CA LEU A 373 18.27 -0.47 -21.89
C LEU A 373 18.47 -1.99 -22.00
N SER A 374 17.50 -2.69 -22.60
CA SER A 374 17.61 -4.12 -22.92
C SER A 374 18.76 -4.37 -23.89
N TYR A 375 18.84 -3.61 -24.98
CA TYR A 375 19.89 -3.73 -25.98
C TYR A 375 21.29 -3.43 -25.43
N ALA A 376 21.42 -2.40 -24.58
CA ALA A 376 22.69 -2.14 -23.88
C ALA A 376 23.10 -3.29 -22.96
N THR A 377 22.13 -3.92 -22.28
CA THR A 377 22.36 -5.09 -21.42
C THR A 377 22.80 -6.30 -22.25
N PHE A 378 22.11 -6.55 -23.36
CA PHE A 378 22.49 -7.58 -24.33
C PHE A 378 23.93 -7.39 -24.83
N LYS A 379 24.31 -6.18 -25.26
CA LYS A 379 25.68 -5.87 -25.66
C LYS A 379 26.71 -6.11 -24.55
N LYS A 380 26.34 -5.88 -23.28
CA LYS A 380 27.21 -6.18 -22.13
C LYS A 380 27.36 -7.68 -21.92
N PHE A 381 26.28 -8.45 -22.09
CA PHE A 381 26.27 -9.90 -21.95
C PHE A 381 27.04 -10.59 -23.09
N LEU A 382 27.02 -10.04 -24.30
CA LEU A 382 27.84 -10.52 -25.42
C LEU A 382 29.36 -10.40 -25.19
N LYS A 383 29.80 -9.49 -24.31
CA LYS A 383 31.23 -9.35 -23.98
C LYS A 383 31.74 -10.44 -23.03
N ASP A 384 30.83 -11.23 -22.46
CA ASP A 384 31.18 -12.38 -21.63
C ASP A 384 31.65 -13.52 -22.55
N LYS A 385 32.96 -13.80 -22.54
CA LYS A 385 33.58 -14.81 -23.43
C LYS A 385 32.98 -16.21 -23.26
N ASN A 386 32.37 -16.48 -22.09
CA ASN A 386 31.74 -17.76 -21.78
C ASN A 386 30.28 -17.85 -22.29
N LYS A 387 29.79 -16.86 -23.03
CA LYS A 387 28.39 -16.77 -23.48
C LYS A 387 28.31 -16.49 -24.98
N GLY A 388 27.76 -17.44 -25.73
CA GLY A 388 27.41 -17.23 -27.13
C GLY A 388 26.24 -16.26 -27.31
N LYS A 389 26.04 -15.78 -28.55
CA LYS A 389 24.98 -14.82 -28.91
C LYS A 389 23.57 -15.25 -28.46
N ASN A 390 23.25 -16.54 -28.62
CA ASN A 390 21.95 -17.08 -28.26
C ASN A 390 21.70 -17.02 -26.75
N GLU A 391 22.72 -17.32 -25.94
CA GLU A 391 22.61 -17.28 -24.48
C GLU A 391 22.51 -15.85 -23.96
N ALA A 392 23.31 -14.93 -24.50
CA ALA A 392 23.20 -13.50 -24.19
C ALA A 392 21.80 -12.94 -24.51
N THR A 393 21.21 -13.36 -25.64
CA THR A 393 19.84 -12.98 -26.02
C THR A 393 18.82 -13.50 -25.02
N LYS A 394 18.91 -14.79 -24.65
CA LYS A 394 18.02 -15.43 -23.66
C LYS A 394 18.08 -14.71 -22.31
N LEU A 395 19.29 -14.37 -21.84
CA LEU A 395 19.49 -13.67 -20.57
C LEU A 395 18.98 -12.23 -20.61
N ALA A 396 19.14 -11.51 -21.72
CA ALA A 396 18.59 -10.17 -21.89
C ALA A 396 17.05 -10.19 -21.86
N ASN A 397 16.42 -11.14 -22.56
CA ASN A 397 14.97 -11.33 -22.53
C ASN A 397 14.46 -11.72 -21.14
N GLN A 398 15.22 -12.54 -20.40
CA GLN A 398 14.90 -12.86 -19.00
C GLN A 398 15.01 -11.62 -18.08
N ALA A 399 16.02 -10.78 -18.30
CA ALA A 399 16.24 -9.55 -17.54
C ALA A 399 15.16 -8.48 -17.80
N PHE A 400 14.65 -8.42 -19.04
CA PHE A 400 13.63 -7.47 -19.49
C PHE A 400 12.34 -8.19 -19.94
N PRO A 401 11.61 -8.83 -19.00
CA PRO A 401 10.40 -9.55 -19.35
C PRO A 401 9.35 -8.60 -19.94
N THR A 402 8.63 -9.08 -20.95
CA THR A 402 7.46 -8.40 -21.49
C THR A 402 6.30 -8.50 -20.50
N VAL A 403 5.50 -7.44 -20.45
CA VAL A 403 4.28 -7.38 -19.63
C VAL A 403 3.24 -6.66 -20.48
N ASN A 404 2.06 -7.26 -20.59
CA ASN A 404 0.96 -6.67 -21.35
C ASN A 404 0.46 -5.40 -20.65
N TYR A 405 0.25 -4.36 -21.44
CA TYR A 405 -0.26 -3.08 -20.98
C TYR A 405 -1.58 -2.75 -21.70
N SER A 406 -2.40 -1.95 -21.04
CA SER A 406 -3.73 -1.54 -21.52
C SER A 406 -4.02 -0.11 -21.07
N GLU A 407 -3.80 0.85 -21.98
CA GLU A 407 -3.93 2.29 -21.69
C GLU A 407 -5.33 2.63 -21.14
N ASN A 408 -5.40 3.25 -19.95
CA ASN A 408 -6.63 3.75 -19.30
C ASN A 408 -7.75 2.72 -19.02
N LYS A 409 -7.45 1.40 -19.11
CA LYS A 409 -8.43 0.31 -18.91
C LYS A 409 -8.57 -0.19 -17.47
N PHE A 410 -7.93 0.47 -16.49
CA PHE A 410 -8.09 0.08 -15.10
C PHE A 410 -9.53 0.28 -14.63
N VAL A 411 -10.04 -0.66 -13.84
CA VAL A 411 -11.39 -0.63 -13.28
C VAL A 411 -11.33 -0.16 -11.83
N MET A 412 -11.85 1.04 -11.57
CA MET A 412 -11.87 1.62 -10.23
C MET A 412 -12.74 0.82 -9.26
N VAL A 413 -12.51 1.04 -7.96
CA VAL A 413 -13.50 0.68 -6.94
C VAL A 413 -14.83 1.38 -7.24
N LYS A 414 -15.93 0.63 -7.25
CA LYS A 414 -17.29 1.14 -7.47
C LYS A 414 -17.71 2.05 -6.31
N GLY A 415 -17.81 3.35 -6.56
CA GLY A 415 -18.33 4.35 -5.61
C GLY A 415 -17.68 4.27 -4.23
N GLU A 416 -18.50 4.16 -3.20
CA GLU A 416 -18.10 4.11 -1.79
C GLU A 416 -17.90 2.68 -1.26
N LYS A 417 -17.81 1.68 -2.16
CA LYS A 417 -17.54 0.30 -1.72
C LYS A 417 -16.28 0.25 -0.86
N SER A 418 -16.38 -0.55 0.20
CA SER A 418 -15.31 -0.85 1.14
C SER A 418 -15.19 -2.37 1.33
N PRO A 419 -14.00 -2.95 1.55
CA PRO A 419 -13.84 -4.36 1.88
C PRO A 419 -14.69 -4.84 3.07
N TYR A 420 -15.11 -3.92 3.94
CA TYR A 420 -15.95 -4.21 5.11
C TYR A 420 -17.46 -4.28 4.80
N ASP A 421 -17.90 -3.98 3.57
CA ASP A 421 -19.29 -4.17 3.14
C ASP A 421 -19.69 -5.66 3.14
N GLY A 422 -18.70 -6.54 3.03
CA GLY A 422 -18.84 -7.99 3.01
C GLY A 422 -19.28 -8.56 1.67
N ASP A 423 -19.17 -7.80 0.58
CA ASP A 423 -19.30 -8.28 -0.80
C ASP A 423 -17.99 -8.96 -1.25
N LEU A 424 -17.73 -10.13 -0.66
CA LEU A 424 -16.49 -10.88 -0.88
C LEU A 424 -16.27 -11.24 -2.35
N LEU A 425 -17.36 -11.48 -3.10
CA LEU A 425 -17.27 -11.81 -4.52
C LEU A 425 -16.75 -10.64 -5.34
N TYR A 426 -17.29 -9.43 -5.14
CA TYR A 426 -16.80 -8.23 -5.80
C TYR A 426 -15.31 -7.99 -5.50
N TRP A 427 -14.92 -8.06 -4.23
CA TRP A 427 -13.54 -7.82 -3.82
C TRP A 427 -12.58 -8.87 -4.36
N SER A 428 -12.94 -10.15 -4.33
CA SER A 428 -12.09 -11.21 -4.89
C SER A 428 -12.00 -11.17 -6.40
N LYS A 429 -13.10 -10.88 -7.11
CA LYS A 429 -13.07 -10.69 -8.57
C LYS A 429 -12.17 -9.51 -8.93
N ARG A 430 -12.30 -8.39 -8.23
CA ARG A 430 -11.44 -7.21 -8.46
C ARG A 430 -9.97 -7.51 -8.15
N ASN A 431 -9.68 -8.14 -7.02
CA ASN A 431 -8.32 -8.53 -6.65
C ASN A 431 -7.69 -9.46 -7.68
N SER A 432 -8.49 -10.33 -8.31
CA SER A 432 -8.00 -11.24 -9.36
C SER A 432 -7.45 -10.52 -10.60
N ASN A 433 -7.93 -9.31 -10.89
CA ASN A 433 -7.45 -8.49 -12.01
C ASN A 433 -6.02 -7.96 -11.79
N LEU A 434 -5.48 -8.07 -10.56
CA LEU A 434 -4.08 -7.73 -10.26
C LEU A 434 -3.12 -8.85 -10.68
N TYR A 435 -3.64 -10.03 -10.98
CA TYR A 435 -2.86 -11.20 -11.38
C TYR A 435 -3.03 -11.46 -12.89
N ASP A 436 -2.06 -12.13 -13.48
CA ASP A 436 -2.06 -12.53 -14.88
C ASP A 436 -1.64 -14.01 -15.04
N GLY A 437 -1.59 -14.48 -16.28
CA GLY A 437 -1.09 -15.80 -16.63
C GLY A 437 -1.81 -16.95 -15.90
N HIS A 438 -1.00 -17.88 -15.38
CA HIS A 438 -1.52 -19.06 -14.67
C HIS A 438 -2.25 -18.71 -13.38
N THR A 439 -1.82 -17.67 -12.66
CA THR A 439 -2.47 -17.27 -11.41
C THR A 439 -3.88 -16.73 -11.66
N ALA A 440 -4.07 -15.87 -12.67
CA ALA A 440 -5.39 -15.38 -13.06
C ALA A 440 -6.33 -16.52 -13.48
N LYS A 441 -5.83 -17.47 -14.28
CA LYS A 441 -6.59 -18.66 -14.71
C LYS A 441 -7.00 -19.53 -13.52
N ALA A 442 -6.08 -19.77 -12.57
CA ALA A 442 -6.37 -20.53 -11.36
C ALA A 442 -7.41 -19.84 -10.48
N LEU A 443 -7.32 -18.52 -10.32
CA LEU A 443 -8.30 -17.71 -9.58
C LEU A 443 -9.71 -17.84 -10.17
N GLN A 444 -9.85 -17.69 -11.49
CA GLN A 444 -11.15 -17.84 -12.17
C GLN A 444 -11.71 -19.26 -12.04
N ARG A 445 -10.88 -20.28 -12.28
CA ARG A 445 -11.25 -21.70 -12.14
C ARG A 445 -11.75 -22.02 -10.72
N GLN A 446 -11.16 -21.41 -9.71
CA GLN A 446 -11.52 -21.61 -8.31
C GLN A 446 -12.63 -20.68 -7.82
N SER A 447 -13.33 -19.98 -8.72
CA SER A 447 -14.36 -18.98 -8.35
C SER A 447 -13.84 -17.95 -7.33
N TYR A 448 -12.58 -17.55 -7.49
CA TYR A 448 -11.83 -16.62 -6.65
C TYR A 448 -11.67 -17.06 -5.19
N LYS A 449 -11.83 -18.35 -4.91
CA LYS A 449 -11.57 -18.96 -3.61
C LYS A 449 -10.18 -19.59 -3.59
N CYS A 450 -9.58 -19.62 -2.41
CA CYS A 450 -8.33 -20.31 -2.14
C CYS A 450 -8.52 -21.82 -2.26
N GLY A 451 -7.66 -22.46 -3.05
CA GLY A 451 -7.68 -23.90 -3.29
C GLY A 451 -7.39 -24.76 -2.06
N HIS A 452 -6.85 -24.17 -0.99
CA HIS A 452 -6.55 -24.87 0.26
C HIS A 452 -7.56 -24.62 1.37
N CYS A 453 -8.16 -23.42 1.46
CA CYS A 453 -9.04 -23.07 2.58
C CYS A 453 -10.50 -22.82 2.18
N GLY A 454 -10.80 -22.72 0.89
CA GLY A 454 -12.15 -22.43 0.39
C GLY A 454 -12.61 -20.99 0.62
N HIS A 455 -11.81 -20.11 1.24
CA HIS A 455 -12.15 -18.70 1.41
C HIS A 455 -11.81 -17.86 0.20
N TYR A 456 -12.59 -16.81 0.02
CA TYR A 456 -12.38 -15.76 -0.96
C TYR A 456 -10.99 -15.14 -0.83
N LEU A 457 -10.33 -14.94 -1.97
CA LEU A 457 -9.04 -14.25 -2.11
C LEU A 457 -9.30 -12.75 -2.32
N ASP A 458 -9.77 -12.10 -1.26
CA ASP A 458 -10.30 -10.72 -1.22
C ASP A 458 -9.25 -9.59 -1.23
N GLY A 459 -7.96 -9.94 -1.24
CA GLY A 459 -6.84 -8.99 -1.31
C GLY A 459 -6.19 -8.66 0.03
N ASN A 460 -6.64 -9.28 1.14
CA ASN A 460 -5.99 -9.13 2.45
C ASN A 460 -4.59 -9.75 2.50
N GLU A 461 -4.33 -10.78 1.69
CA GLU A 461 -3.04 -11.44 1.55
C GLU A 461 -2.69 -11.59 0.07
N LYS A 462 -1.39 -11.72 -0.23
CA LYS A 462 -0.95 -12.05 -1.57
C LYS A 462 -1.45 -13.44 -1.96
N VAL A 463 -1.88 -13.59 -3.20
CA VAL A 463 -2.16 -14.89 -3.81
C VAL A 463 -0.85 -15.51 -4.27
N HIS A 464 -0.58 -16.72 -3.81
CA HIS A 464 0.49 -17.59 -4.29
C HIS A 464 -0.10 -18.69 -5.17
N LEU A 465 0.71 -19.18 -6.11
CA LEU A 465 0.37 -20.32 -6.95
C LEU A 465 1.10 -21.56 -6.41
N HIS A 466 0.35 -22.59 -6.07
CA HIS A 466 0.84 -23.85 -5.50
C HIS A 466 0.77 -24.97 -6.53
N HIS A 467 1.85 -25.77 -6.62
CA HIS A 467 1.88 -27.00 -7.42
C HIS A 467 1.46 -28.18 -6.54
N VAL A 468 0.34 -28.83 -6.87
CA VAL A 468 -0.27 -29.88 -6.05
C VAL A 468 0.63 -31.12 -5.95
N ASP A 469 1.28 -31.48 -7.05
CA ASP A 469 2.24 -32.60 -7.13
C ASP A 469 3.62 -32.28 -6.54
N GLY A 470 3.88 -31.03 -6.15
CA GLY A 470 5.21 -30.57 -5.71
C GLY A 470 6.25 -30.40 -6.82
N ASN A 471 5.91 -30.66 -8.09
CA ASN A 471 6.78 -30.45 -9.23
C ASN A 471 6.60 -29.03 -9.78
N HIS A 472 7.63 -28.19 -9.58
CA HIS A 472 7.61 -26.77 -9.96
C HIS A 472 7.71 -26.54 -11.47
N ASP A 473 7.93 -27.59 -12.26
CA ASP A 473 7.96 -27.55 -13.72
C ASP A 473 6.64 -28.02 -14.34
N ASN A 474 5.70 -28.56 -13.55
CA ASN A 474 4.40 -29.00 -14.04
C ASN A 474 3.35 -27.87 -14.02
N TRP A 475 3.35 -27.06 -15.08
CA TRP A 475 2.43 -25.93 -15.26
C TRP A 475 1.04 -26.29 -15.82
N LYS A 476 0.65 -27.58 -15.79
CA LYS A 476 -0.69 -28.01 -16.23
C LYS A 476 -1.76 -27.34 -15.36
N PRO A 477 -2.86 -26.80 -15.94
CA PRO A 477 -3.87 -26.07 -15.16
C PRO A 477 -4.46 -26.83 -13.98
N LYS A 478 -4.62 -28.16 -14.09
CA LYS A 478 -5.13 -29.02 -13.01
C LYS A 478 -4.17 -29.08 -11.80
N ASN A 479 -2.87 -28.93 -12.02
CA ASN A 479 -1.83 -29.00 -10.98
C ASN A 479 -1.65 -27.68 -10.21
N LEU A 480 -2.25 -26.58 -10.66
CA LEU A 480 -1.98 -25.24 -10.14
C LEU A 480 -3.13 -24.72 -9.28
N LEU A 481 -2.89 -24.51 -7.99
CA LEU A 481 -3.86 -23.92 -7.06
C LEU A 481 -3.49 -22.50 -6.66
N ALA A 482 -4.42 -21.55 -6.84
CA ALA A 482 -4.28 -20.23 -6.24
C ALA A 482 -4.64 -20.31 -4.75
N VAL A 483 -3.72 -19.91 -3.88
CA VAL A 483 -3.86 -19.99 -2.43
C VAL A 483 -3.44 -18.68 -1.77
N HIS A 484 -3.93 -18.40 -0.55
CA HIS A 484 -3.39 -17.32 0.26
C HIS A 484 -1.90 -17.57 0.56
N GLU A 485 -1.08 -16.53 0.67
CA GLU A 485 0.32 -16.62 1.10
C GLU A 485 0.46 -17.40 2.41
N SER A 486 -0.41 -17.13 3.39
CA SER A 486 -0.42 -17.87 4.66
C SER A 486 -0.77 -19.35 4.51
N CYS A 487 -1.67 -19.68 3.58
CA CYS A 487 -2.03 -21.07 3.27
C CYS A 487 -0.89 -21.78 2.55
N HIS A 488 -0.21 -21.08 1.63
CA HIS A 488 0.98 -21.59 0.95
C HIS A 488 2.09 -21.90 1.95
N ASP A 489 2.35 -20.98 2.88
CA ASP A 489 3.32 -21.21 3.95
C ASP A 489 2.95 -22.43 4.78
N TYR A 490 1.69 -22.57 5.18
CA TYR A 490 1.22 -23.71 5.97
C TYR A 490 1.42 -25.05 5.25
N ILE A 491 1.12 -25.11 3.95
CA ILE A 491 1.34 -26.31 3.12
C ILE A 491 2.83 -26.74 3.15
N HIS A 492 3.75 -25.77 3.19
CA HIS A 492 5.20 -26.03 3.17
C HIS A 492 5.86 -26.05 4.55
N MET A 493 5.14 -25.71 5.63
CA MET A 493 5.70 -25.72 7.00
C MET A 493 6.15 -27.12 7.43
N GLY A 494 5.49 -28.18 6.95
CA GLY A 494 5.87 -29.58 7.24
C GLY A 494 7.02 -30.15 6.38
N LYS A 495 7.52 -29.40 5.38
CA LYS A 495 8.53 -29.88 4.42
C LYS A 495 9.86 -29.12 4.49
N ARG A 496 10.01 -28.16 5.39
CA ARG A 496 11.30 -27.48 5.61
C ARG A 496 12.23 -28.42 6.38
N PRO A 497 13.50 -28.59 5.98
CA PRO A 497 14.47 -29.24 6.84
C PRO A 497 14.43 -28.55 8.20
N LYS A 498 14.35 -29.33 9.28
CA LYS A 498 14.62 -28.80 10.62
C LYS A 498 16.04 -28.25 10.55
N ALA A 499 16.17 -26.92 10.66
CA ALA A 499 17.46 -26.26 10.76
C ALA A 499 18.04 -26.49 12.14
#